data_AF-A0A8H7GAT8-F1
#
_entry.id   AF-A0A8H7GAT8-F1
#
_cell.length_a   1.000
_cell.length_b   1.000
_cell.length_c   1.000
_cell.angle_alpha   90.00
_cell.angle_beta   90.00
_cell.angle_gamma   90.00
#
_symmetry.space_group_name_H-M   'P 1'
#
loop_
_entity.id
_entity.type
_entity.pdbx_description
1 polymer ?
#
loop_
_entity_poly.entity_id
_entity_poly.type
_entity_poly.pdbx_seq_one_letter_code
_entity_poly.pdbx_strand_id
1 'polypeptide(L)'
;MMIHHYCDNSLSLIVAAPSENPNPIVAANLPLVLSQPAGSASDTEALRSGLMSVAAIHQSYLLARGGATPDGADAMLRIAQHHRMNAKTHLANACKTEAGTQSDASLAASLAIALTDIFLGGRNWSKNMDLAKTLVRVRGGPSALLGVSYPSTPGAIEGISRNRLFLEILTVYDLAGCIVSGQEVSMLDTDSDNWWLDDPYPNSSWVEPLFGISRPFLPLLARLINFLARAAREKSLTPVLNLDTLDECNEIFNELEGWVHNLSDLPARVHAGNTIYAKSSQASHNSRAR
;
A
#
# COMPACT_ATOMS: atom_id res chain seq x y z
N MET A 1 17.07 -1.17 -19.89
CA MET A 1 15.75 -0.87 -20.51
C MET A 1 14.62 -0.88 -19.49
N MET A 2 14.39 -1.97 -18.72
CA MET A 2 13.21 -2.07 -17.84
C MET A 2 13.22 -1.15 -16.59
N ILE A 3 14.39 -0.91 -15.97
CA ILE A 3 14.51 0.07 -14.87
C ILE A 3 14.28 1.50 -15.37
N HIS A 4 14.75 1.82 -16.58
CA HIS A 4 14.49 3.12 -17.22
C HIS A 4 12.98 3.29 -17.45
N HIS A 5 12.32 2.27 -18.01
CA HIS A 5 10.86 2.25 -18.16
C HIS A 5 10.12 2.45 -16.83
N TYR A 6 10.58 1.80 -15.75
CA TYR A 6 10.04 1.99 -14.42
C TYR A 6 10.16 3.45 -13.95
N CYS A 7 11.34 4.06 -14.13
CA CYS A 7 11.59 5.44 -13.72
C CYS A 7 10.69 6.42 -14.49
N ASP A 8 10.55 6.22 -15.80
CA ASP A 8 9.77 7.10 -16.66
C ASP A 8 8.26 6.98 -16.44
N ASN A 9 7.76 5.78 -16.08
CA ASN A 9 6.32 5.48 -16.08
C ASN A 9 5.72 5.22 -14.70
N SER A 10 6.51 5.18 -13.63
CA SER A 10 5.99 4.87 -12.29
C SER A 10 4.98 5.88 -11.76
N LEU A 11 5.04 7.15 -12.20
CA LEU A 11 4.00 8.15 -11.91
C LEU A 11 2.64 7.73 -12.48
N SER A 12 2.60 7.36 -13.76
CA SER A 12 1.36 6.90 -14.42
C SER A 12 0.84 5.55 -13.91
N LEU A 13 1.66 4.81 -13.18
CA LEU A 13 1.38 3.46 -12.72
C LEU A 13 0.88 3.38 -11.29
N ILE A 14 1.50 4.13 -10.39
CA ILE A 14 1.36 3.96 -8.94
C ILE A 14 0.76 5.20 -8.29
N VAL A 15 0.82 6.36 -8.97
CA VAL A 15 0.44 7.64 -8.39
C VAL A 15 -0.95 8.05 -8.86
N ALA A 16 -1.82 8.28 -7.89
CA ALA A 16 -3.19 8.71 -8.09
C ALA A 16 -3.29 10.10 -8.72
N ALA A 17 -2.76 11.10 -8.02
CA ALA A 17 -2.74 12.49 -8.42
C ALA A 17 -1.26 12.87 -8.58
N PRO A 18 -0.70 12.77 -9.80
CA PRO A 18 0.70 13.14 -10.03
C PRO A 18 0.86 14.64 -9.78
N SER A 19 1.39 15.00 -8.61
CA SER A 19 1.99 16.30 -8.33
C SER A 19 3.47 16.26 -8.72
N GLU A 20 4.06 17.41 -9.01
CA GLU A 20 5.35 17.57 -9.70
C GLU A 20 6.54 16.81 -9.10
N ASN A 21 7.61 16.72 -9.90
CA ASN A 21 8.88 16.07 -9.62
C ASN A 21 9.49 16.43 -8.24
N PRO A 22 10.16 15.47 -7.57
CA PRO A 22 10.45 14.11 -8.03
C PRO A 22 9.36 13.08 -7.68
N ASN A 23 9.23 12.05 -8.52
CA ASN A 23 8.39 10.89 -8.25
C ASN A 23 8.79 10.19 -6.93
N PRO A 24 7.91 10.13 -5.92
CA PRO A 24 8.25 9.63 -4.59
C PRO A 24 8.64 8.15 -4.60
N ILE A 25 8.02 7.36 -5.48
CA ILE A 25 8.30 5.93 -5.62
C ILE A 25 9.71 5.71 -6.19
N VAL A 26 10.10 6.50 -7.19
CA VAL A 26 11.46 6.40 -7.78
C VAL A 26 12.49 6.92 -6.80
N ALA A 27 12.25 8.08 -6.20
CA ALA A 27 13.19 8.68 -5.26
C ALA A 27 13.42 7.80 -4.02
N ALA A 28 12.42 7.05 -3.57
CA ALA A 28 12.57 6.10 -2.47
C ALA A 28 13.36 4.83 -2.85
N ASN A 29 13.10 4.27 -4.04
CA ASN A 29 13.62 2.95 -4.43
C ASN A 29 14.95 2.99 -5.21
N LEU A 30 15.16 4.00 -6.04
CA LEU A 30 16.31 4.08 -6.93
C LEU A 30 17.66 4.14 -6.18
N PRO A 31 17.80 4.94 -5.09
CA PRO A 31 19.03 4.94 -4.30
C PRO A 31 19.36 3.56 -3.72
N LEU A 32 18.36 2.79 -3.28
CA LEU A 32 18.57 1.44 -2.77
C LEU A 32 19.13 0.52 -3.86
N VAL A 33 18.50 0.53 -5.04
CA VAL A 33 18.90 -0.28 -6.19
C VAL A 33 20.31 0.04 -6.70
N LEU A 34 20.70 1.31 -6.69
CA LEU A 34 21.97 1.79 -7.20
C LEU A 34 23.10 1.80 -6.15
N SER A 35 22.76 1.71 -4.86
CA SER A 35 23.76 1.75 -3.77
C SER A 35 24.78 0.61 -3.81
N GLN A 36 24.44 -0.49 -4.49
CA GLN A 36 25.27 -1.68 -4.57
C GLN A 36 25.38 -2.19 -6.01
N PRO A 37 26.45 -2.91 -6.38
CA PRO A 37 26.52 -3.58 -7.68
C PRO A 37 25.47 -4.70 -7.85
N ALA A 38 25.18 -5.07 -9.10
CA ALA A 38 24.33 -6.22 -9.42
C ALA A 38 24.90 -7.51 -8.82
N GLY A 39 24.04 -8.35 -8.22
CA GLY A 39 24.43 -9.63 -7.62
C GLY A 39 25.24 -9.56 -6.31
N SER A 40 25.51 -8.37 -5.77
CA SER A 40 26.34 -8.21 -4.57
C SER A 40 25.59 -8.44 -3.25
N ALA A 41 24.29 -8.11 -3.18
CA ALA A 41 23.46 -8.41 -2.02
C ALA A 41 22.05 -8.86 -2.45
N SER A 42 21.51 -9.81 -1.68
CA SER A 42 20.27 -10.49 -2.02
C SER A 42 19.02 -9.62 -1.82
N ASP A 43 19.02 -8.72 -0.85
CA ASP A 43 17.95 -7.75 -0.61
C ASP A 43 17.83 -6.74 -1.75
N THR A 44 18.96 -6.16 -2.18
CA THR A 44 18.99 -5.22 -3.30
C THR A 44 18.61 -5.92 -4.62
N GLU A 45 19.05 -7.16 -4.83
CA GLU A 45 18.67 -7.92 -6.03
C GLU A 45 17.19 -8.33 -6.02
N ALA A 46 16.62 -8.59 -4.83
CA ALA A 46 15.19 -8.80 -4.68
C ALA A 46 14.40 -7.56 -5.11
N LEU A 47 14.83 -6.38 -4.67
CA LEU A 47 14.21 -5.11 -5.05
C LEU A 47 14.34 -4.87 -6.56
N ARG A 48 15.54 -5.01 -7.13
CA ARG A 48 15.76 -4.86 -8.59
C ARG A 48 14.80 -5.72 -9.40
N SER A 49 14.77 -7.01 -9.08
CA SER A 49 13.89 -7.96 -9.75
C SER A 49 12.41 -7.60 -9.54
N GLY A 50 12.01 -7.17 -8.34
CA GLY A 50 10.66 -6.70 -8.06
C GLY A 50 10.24 -5.52 -8.93
N LEU A 51 11.08 -4.47 -9.02
CA LEU A 51 10.80 -3.30 -9.85
C LEU A 51 10.75 -3.63 -11.35
N MET A 52 11.66 -4.50 -11.83
CA MET A 52 11.62 -4.98 -13.22
C MET A 52 10.33 -5.75 -13.51
N SER A 53 9.82 -6.51 -12.55
CA SER A 53 8.54 -7.21 -12.69
C SER A 53 7.37 -6.22 -12.85
N VAL A 54 7.30 -5.20 -12.00
CA VAL A 54 6.27 -4.14 -12.09
C VAL A 54 6.31 -3.43 -13.44
N ALA A 55 7.50 -3.04 -13.90
CA ALA A 55 7.68 -2.38 -15.19
C ALA A 55 7.31 -3.29 -16.38
N ALA A 56 7.64 -4.58 -16.33
CA ALA A 56 7.28 -5.53 -17.38
C ALA A 56 5.76 -5.75 -17.45
N ILE A 57 5.04 -5.77 -16.32
CA ILE A 57 3.57 -5.80 -16.29
C ILE A 57 3.00 -4.56 -16.97
N HIS A 58 3.51 -3.38 -16.62
CA HIS A 58 3.06 -2.14 -17.26
C HIS A 58 3.25 -2.19 -18.77
N GLN A 59 4.43 -2.63 -19.21
CA GLN A 59 4.73 -2.73 -20.63
C GLN A 59 3.80 -3.73 -21.34
N SER A 60 3.48 -4.86 -20.71
CA SER A 60 2.49 -5.81 -21.22
C SER A 60 1.13 -5.15 -21.42
N TYR A 61 0.66 -4.38 -20.44
CA TYR A 61 -0.60 -3.63 -20.53
C TYR A 61 -0.60 -2.59 -21.67
N LEU A 62 0.47 -1.80 -21.80
CA LEU A 62 0.58 -0.81 -22.88
C LEU A 62 0.57 -1.46 -24.26
N LEU A 63 1.27 -2.59 -24.43
CA LEU A 63 1.29 -3.34 -25.68
C LEU A 63 -0.11 -3.88 -26.01
N ALA A 64 -0.80 -4.45 -25.03
CA ALA A 64 -2.16 -4.95 -25.20
C ALA A 64 -3.15 -3.83 -25.58
N ARG A 65 -3.00 -2.64 -25.00
CA ARG A 65 -3.86 -1.48 -25.31
C ARG A 65 -3.51 -0.78 -26.62
N GLY A 66 -2.24 -0.78 -27.01
CA GLY A 66 -1.74 -0.11 -28.20
C GLY A 66 -2.06 -0.84 -29.51
N GLY A 67 -2.80 -1.95 -29.47
CA GLY A 67 -3.10 -2.77 -30.64
C GLY A 67 -1.88 -3.52 -31.19
N ALA A 68 -0.82 -3.68 -30.39
CA ALA A 68 0.32 -4.51 -30.75
C ALA A 68 -0.11 -5.99 -30.86
N THR A 69 0.70 -6.82 -31.52
CA THR A 69 0.41 -8.25 -31.62
C THR A 69 0.30 -8.89 -30.22
N PRO A 70 -0.68 -9.78 -29.97
CA PRO A 70 -0.85 -10.45 -28.68
C PRO A 70 0.44 -11.07 -28.14
N ASP A 71 1.29 -11.59 -29.04
CA ASP A 71 2.58 -12.19 -28.73
C ASP A 71 3.52 -11.28 -27.93
N GLY A 72 3.50 -9.96 -28.20
CA GLY A 72 4.34 -8.99 -27.50
C GLY A 72 3.90 -8.74 -26.07
N ALA A 73 2.58 -8.62 -25.85
CA ALA A 73 2.01 -8.46 -24.52
C ALA A 73 2.25 -9.72 -23.66
N ASP A 74 2.07 -10.90 -24.25
CA ASP A 74 2.29 -12.19 -23.58
C ASP A 74 3.78 -12.44 -23.28
N ALA A 75 4.68 -12.03 -24.17
CA ALA A 75 6.12 -12.07 -23.91
C ALA A 75 6.52 -11.20 -22.71
N MET A 76 6.01 -9.97 -22.63
CA MET A 76 6.28 -9.09 -21.49
C MET A 76 5.69 -9.65 -20.19
N LEU A 77 4.52 -10.28 -20.25
CA LEU A 77 3.91 -10.91 -19.08
C LEU A 77 4.78 -12.07 -18.56
N ARG A 78 5.35 -12.89 -19.46
CA ARG A 78 6.31 -13.95 -19.08
C ARG A 78 7.57 -13.38 -18.44
N ILE A 79 8.10 -12.28 -18.96
CA ILE A 79 9.25 -11.58 -18.37
C ILE A 79 8.91 -11.07 -16.97
N ALA A 80 7.72 -10.49 -16.78
CA ALA A 80 7.26 -10.07 -15.47
C ALA A 80 7.24 -11.23 -14.46
N GLN A 81 6.65 -12.37 -14.84
CA GLN A 81 6.60 -13.57 -14.01
C GLN A 81 8.00 -14.12 -13.66
N HIS A 82 8.93 -14.10 -14.62
CA HIS A 82 10.32 -14.49 -14.38
C HIS A 82 10.99 -13.61 -13.32
N HIS A 83 10.90 -12.29 -13.48
CA HIS A 83 11.45 -11.35 -12.50
C HIS A 83 10.78 -11.46 -11.13
N ARG A 84 9.47 -11.70 -11.07
CA ARG A 84 8.74 -11.97 -9.83
C ARG A 84 9.30 -13.19 -9.09
N MET A 85 9.61 -14.27 -9.80
CA MET A 85 10.18 -15.48 -9.21
C MET A 85 11.59 -15.23 -8.66
N ASN A 86 12.42 -14.51 -9.41
CA ASN A 86 13.76 -14.15 -8.97
C ASN A 86 13.70 -13.25 -7.73
N ALA A 87 12.81 -12.26 -7.72
CA ALA A 87 12.59 -11.37 -6.58
C ALA A 87 12.23 -12.14 -5.31
N LYS A 88 11.32 -13.12 -5.41
CA LYS A 88 10.95 -13.98 -4.27
C LYS A 88 12.12 -14.82 -3.77
N THR A 89 12.91 -15.39 -4.68
CA THR A 89 14.08 -16.20 -4.33
C THR A 89 15.12 -15.37 -3.59
N HIS A 90 15.43 -14.19 -4.12
CA HIS A 90 16.39 -13.26 -3.52
C HIS A 90 15.89 -12.70 -2.18
N LEU A 91 14.59 -12.39 -2.06
CA LEU A 91 14.02 -11.91 -0.79
C LEU A 91 14.07 -13.00 0.28
N ALA A 92 13.70 -14.23 -0.07
CA ALA A 92 13.78 -15.37 0.84
C ALA A 92 15.22 -15.61 1.34
N ASN A 93 16.22 -15.42 0.46
CA ASN A 93 17.62 -15.52 0.86
C ASN A 93 18.07 -14.35 1.74
N ALA A 94 17.64 -13.12 1.47
CA ALA A 94 17.95 -11.95 2.29
C ALA A 94 17.40 -12.12 3.72
N CYS A 95 16.15 -12.58 3.85
CA CYS A 95 15.48 -12.79 5.13
C CYS A 95 16.08 -13.92 5.99
N LYS A 96 17.07 -14.69 5.49
CA LYS A 96 17.84 -15.65 6.32
C LYS A 96 18.86 -14.96 7.23
N THR A 97 19.12 -13.67 7.00
CA THR A 97 20.12 -12.89 7.74
C THR A 97 19.45 -11.75 8.49
N GLU A 98 19.99 -11.40 9.65
CA GLU A 98 19.51 -10.26 10.43
C GLU A 98 19.59 -8.96 9.60
N ALA A 99 20.75 -8.70 8.97
CA ALA A 99 20.95 -7.54 8.09
C ALA A 99 19.89 -7.45 6.99
N GLY A 100 19.57 -8.57 6.34
CA GLY A 100 18.52 -8.61 5.31
C GLY A 100 17.12 -8.33 5.86
N THR A 101 16.78 -8.83 7.06
CA THR A 101 15.48 -8.52 7.69
C THR A 101 15.37 -7.06 8.14
N GLN A 102 16.49 -6.41 8.45
CA GLN A 102 16.56 -4.99 8.83
C GLN A 102 16.69 -4.04 7.62
N SER A 103 16.87 -4.55 6.40
CA SER A 103 17.12 -3.75 5.19
C SER A 103 15.88 -3.11 4.56
N ASP A 104 15.92 -1.80 4.30
CA ASP A 104 14.89 -1.09 3.53
C ASP A 104 14.64 -1.74 2.16
N ALA A 105 15.67 -2.31 1.52
CA ALA A 105 15.54 -2.98 0.23
C ALA A 105 14.67 -4.24 0.32
N SER A 106 14.74 -4.99 1.42
CA SER A 106 13.87 -6.14 1.65
C SER A 106 12.41 -5.74 1.82
N LEU A 107 12.13 -4.65 2.56
CA LEU A 107 10.78 -4.14 2.73
C LEU A 107 10.21 -3.64 1.40
N ALA A 108 10.99 -2.82 0.69
CA ALA A 108 10.65 -2.34 -0.65
C ALA A 108 10.38 -3.48 -1.64
N ALA A 109 11.23 -4.52 -1.63
CA ALA A 109 11.07 -5.69 -2.48
C ALA A 109 9.77 -6.43 -2.17
N SER A 110 9.43 -6.61 -0.88
CA SER A 110 8.18 -7.25 -0.48
C SER A 110 6.95 -6.48 -0.99
N LEU A 111 6.97 -5.15 -0.90
CA LEU A 111 5.91 -4.28 -1.43
C LEU A 111 5.83 -4.35 -2.97
N ALA A 112 6.97 -4.32 -3.67
CA ALA A 112 7.01 -4.43 -5.13
C ALA A 112 6.45 -5.78 -5.64
N ILE A 113 6.76 -6.87 -4.94
CA ILE A 113 6.21 -8.20 -5.24
C ILE A 113 4.70 -8.22 -4.94
N ALA A 114 4.25 -7.66 -3.82
CA ALA A 114 2.82 -7.56 -3.52
C ALA A 114 2.05 -6.80 -4.62
N LEU A 115 2.59 -5.67 -5.08
CA LEU A 115 2.01 -4.89 -6.17
C LEU A 115 1.96 -5.68 -7.49
N THR A 116 3.02 -6.42 -7.80
CA THR A 116 3.05 -7.33 -8.96
C THR A 116 1.96 -8.40 -8.83
N ASP A 117 1.78 -8.99 -7.65
CA ASP A 117 0.73 -9.99 -7.40
C ASP A 117 -0.67 -9.40 -7.59
N ILE A 118 -0.89 -8.15 -7.15
CA ILE A 118 -2.15 -7.41 -7.34
C ILE A 118 -2.42 -7.18 -8.83
N PHE A 119 -1.45 -6.65 -9.59
CA PHE A 119 -1.65 -6.36 -11.01
C PHE A 119 -1.87 -7.62 -11.87
N LEU A 120 -1.31 -8.76 -11.47
CA LEU A 120 -1.54 -10.04 -12.14
C LEU A 120 -2.89 -10.67 -11.78
N GLY A 121 -3.70 -10.05 -10.91
CA GLY A 121 -4.91 -10.68 -10.36
C GLY A 121 -4.61 -11.95 -9.58
N GLY A 122 -3.38 -12.08 -9.05
CA GLY A 122 -2.91 -13.28 -8.37
C GLY A 122 -3.52 -13.44 -6.98
N ARG A 123 -3.50 -14.67 -6.44
CA ARG A 123 -4.00 -14.97 -5.08
C ARG A 123 -2.95 -14.88 -3.97
N ASN A 124 -1.70 -14.58 -4.33
CA ASN A 124 -0.56 -14.65 -3.41
C ASN A 124 -0.13 -13.29 -2.83
N TRP A 125 -0.86 -12.21 -3.13
CA TRP A 125 -0.55 -10.87 -2.62
C TRP A 125 -0.51 -10.85 -1.08
N SER A 126 -1.42 -11.59 -0.41
CA SER A 126 -1.53 -11.63 1.05
C SER A 126 -0.25 -12.12 1.72
N LYS A 127 0.38 -13.19 1.19
CA LYS A 127 1.62 -13.73 1.74
C LYS A 127 2.78 -12.73 1.70
N ASN A 128 2.91 -11.95 0.63
CA ASN A 128 3.97 -10.94 0.54
C ASN A 128 3.64 -9.71 1.40
N MET A 129 2.36 -9.39 1.59
CA MET A 129 1.94 -8.38 2.56
C MET A 129 2.23 -8.82 4.00
N ASP A 130 1.95 -10.07 4.37
CA ASP A 130 2.27 -10.62 5.69
C ASP A 130 3.78 -10.61 5.96
N LEU A 131 4.58 -10.90 4.94
CA LEU A 131 6.03 -10.74 5.03
C LEU A 131 6.43 -9.28 5.25
N ALA A 132 5.84 -8.32 4.51
CA ALA A 132 6.12 -6.90 4.72
C ALA A 132 5.75 -6.43 6.14
N LYS A 133 4.58 -6.85 6.66
CA LYS A 133 4.17 -6.60 8.05
C LYS A 133 5.13 -7.23 9.06
N THR A 134 5.63 -8.44 8.77
CA THR A 134 6.63 -9.11 9.60
C THR A 134 7.94 -8.33 9.59
N LEU A 135 8.41 -7.87 8.44
CA LEU A 135 9.61 -7.03 8.31
C LEU A 135 9.49 -5.73 9.11
N VAL A 136 8.31 -5.11 9.14
CA VAL A 136 8.04 -3.95 10.01
C VAL A 136 8.11 -4.33 11.49
N ARG A 137 7.47 -5.44 11.87
CA ARG A 137 7.42 -5.89 13.28
C ARG A 137 8.80 -6.22 13.84
N VAL A 138 9.65 -6.93 13.08
CA VAL A 138 11.01 -7.28 13.53
C VAL A 138 11.94 -6.06 13.65
N ARG A 139 11.54 -4.91 13.10
CA ARG A 139 12.22 -3.61 13.25
C ARG A 139 11.67 -2.76 14.40
N GLY A 140 10.79 -3.34 15.22
CA GLY A 140 10.16 -2.65 16.35
C GLY A 140 8.86 -1.93 16.02
N GLY A 141 8.30 -2.14 14.83
CA GLY A 141 7.01 -1.57 14.42
C GLY A 141 7.11 -0.23 13.67
N PRO A 142 5.95 0.31 13.23
CA PRO A 142 5.88 1.56 12.49
C PRO A 142 6.53 2.76 13.20
N SER A 143 6.23 3.00 14.48
CA SER A 143 6.80 4.12 15.24
C SER A 143 8.33 4.06 15.32
N ALA A 144 8.90 2.88 15.53
CA ALA A 144 10.36 2.68 15.57
C ALA A 144 11.00 3.01 14.21
N LEU A 145 10.40 2.55 13.12
CA LEU A 145 10.88 2.84 11.75
C LEU A 145 10.85 4.34 11.42
N LEU A 146 9.83 5.05 11.90
CA LEU A 146 9.72 6.50 11.71
C LEU A 146 10.75 7.25 12.55
N GLY A 147 10.99 6.83 13.80
CA GLY A 147 12.01 7.42 14.69
C GLY A 147 13.44 7.39 14.12
N VAL A 148 13.75 6.41 13.26
CA VAL A 148 15.05 6.30 12.57
C VAL A 148 15.14 7.23 11.34
N SER A 149 14.02 7.76 10.84
CA SER A 149 13.92 8.32 9.49
C SER A 149 13.59 9.81 9.41
N TYR A 150 13.38 10.50 10.54
CA TYR A 150 13.14 11.94 10.52
C TYR A 150 14.47 12.71 10.39
N PRO A 151 14.54 13.74 9.53
CA PRO A 151 15.74 14.56 9.39
C PRO A 151 16.05 15.24 10.73
N SER A 152 17.33 15.22 11.11
CA SER A 152 17.84 15.82 12.35
C SER A 152 17.68 17.35 12.44
N THR A 153 17.13 17.99 11.40
CA THR A 153 17.05 19.44 11.26
C THR A 153 15.59 19.90 11.05
N PRO A 154 14.96 20.55 12.03
CA PRO A 154 13.64 21.15 11.85
C PRO A 154 13.65 22.20 10.72
N GLY A 155 12.77 22.06 9.73
CA GLY A 155 12.58 23.05 8.66
C GLY A 155 13.41 22.84 7.38
N ALA A 156 14.23 21.79 7.30
CA ALA A 156 14.80 21.36 6.02
C ALA A 156 13.73 20.60 5.23
N ILE A 157 13.30 21.14 4.08
CA ILE A 157 12.47 20.43 3.10
C ILE A 157 13.40 19.51 2.31
N GLU A 158 13.94 18.50 2.97
CA GLU A 158 14.76 17.46 2.36
C GLU A 158 14.17 16.09 2.68
N GLY A 159 13.85 15.35 1.63
CA GLY A 159 13.73 13.89 1.69
C GLY A 159 12.33 13.36 1.93
N ILE A 160 11.86 12.58 0.97
CA ILE A 160 10.86 11.53 1.24
C ILE A 160 11.43 10.65 2.35
N SER A 161 10.81 10.65 3.53
CA SER A 161 11.08 9.59 4.51
C SER A 161 10.64 8.28 3.88
N ARG A 162 11.62 7.52 3.38
CA ARG A 162 11.39 6.25 2.67
C ARG A 162 10.52 5.30 3.50
N ASN A 163 10.81 5.22 4.79
CA ASN A 163 10.06 4.39 5.71
C ASN A 163 8.63 4.89 5.88
N ARG A 164 8.39 6.20 5.92
CA ARG A 164 7.04 6.76 5.93
C ARG A 164 6.26 6.35 4.68
N LEU A 165 6.85 6.54 3.51
CA LEU A 165 6.24 6.15 2.24
C LEU A 165 5.89 4.64 2.21
N PHE A 166 6.83 3.78 2.60
CA PHE A 166 6.60 2.33 2.60
C PHE A 166 5.53 1.89 3.61
N LEU A 167 5.50 2.51 4.79
CA LEU A 167 4.47 2.27 5.79
C LEU A 167 3.10 2.70 5.29
N GLU A 168 2.98 3.88 4.68
CA GLU A 168 1.71 4.36 4.11
C GLU A 168 1.21 3.46 2.98
N ILE A 169 2.10 3.01 2.08
CA ILE A 169 1.73 2.03 1.04
C ILE A 169 1.26 0.72 1.68
N LEU A 170 2.00 0.20 2.66
CA LEU A 170 1.64 -1.04 3.35
C LEU A 170 0.29 -0.91 4.07
N THR A 171 0.01 0.22 4.71
CA THR A 171 -1.26 0.50 5.39
C THR A 171 -2.43 0.48 4.42
N VAL A 172 -2.31 1.14 3.27
CA VAL A 172 -3.40 1.14 2.28
C VAL A 172 -3.61 -0.26 1.69
N TYR A 173 -2.54 -1.00 1.45
CA TYR A 173 -2.64 -2.39 0.98
C TYR A 173 -3.23 -3.32 2.05
N ASP A 174 -2.86 -3.16 3.32
CA ASP A 174 -3.45 -3.90 4.44
C ASP A 174 -4.95 -3.63 4.55
N LEU A 175 -5.35 -2.36 4.50
CA LEU A 175 -6.76 -1.96 4.54
C LEU A 175 -7.56 -2.60 3.38
N ALA A 176 -7.07 -2.49 2.15
CA ALA A 176 -7.71 -3.13 0.99
C ALA A 176 -7.75 -4.66 1.11
N GLY A 177 -6.67 -5.27 1.60
CA GLY A 177 -6.60 -6.72 1.81
C GLY A 177 -7.56 -7.23 2.89
N CYS A 178 -7.74 -6.46 3.97
CA CYS A 178 -8.66 -6.77 5.05
C CYS A 178 -10.13 -6.67 4.62
N ILE A 179 -10.48 -5.71 3.75
CA ILE A 179 -11.80 -5.68 3.10
C ILE A 179 -12.08 -6.99 2.36
N VAL A 180 -11.12 -7.47 1.56
CA VAL A 180 -11.30 -8.66 0.72
C VAL A 180 -11.30 -9.95 1.54
N SER A 181 -10.50 -10.02 2.60
CA SER A 181 -10.33 -11.23 3.42
C SER A 181 -11.27 -11.31 4.63
N GLY A 182 -12.00 -10.23 4.94
CA GLY A 182 -12.86 -10.14 6.13
C GLY A 182 -12.07 -10.20 7.43
N GLN A 183 -10.78 -9.82 7.40
CA GLN A 183 -9.92 -9.75 8.59
C GLN A 183 -9.88 -8.32 9.12
N GLU A 184 -9.43 -8.17 10.36
CA GLU A 184 -9.19 -6.86 10.96
C GLU A 184 -7.91 -6.22 10.40
N VAL A 185 -7.93 -4.90 10.29
CA VAL A 185 -6.79 -4.07 9.88
C VAL A 185 -5.72 -4.13 10.96
N SER A 186 -4.48 -4.40 10.55
CA SER A 186 -3.35 -4.64 11.46
C SER A 186 -2.36 -3.48 11.51
N MET A 187 -2.31 -2.64 10.48
CA MET A 187 -1.36 -1.52 10.38
C MET A 187 -1.84 -0.22 11.06
N LEU A 188 -3.14 -0.12 11.38
CA LEU A 188 -3.80 1.04 12.01
C LEU A 188 -4.38 0.70 13.38
N ASP A 189 -3.81 -0.31 14.04
CA ASP A 189 -4.26 -0.73 15.37
C ASP A 189 -3.89 0.32 16.42
N THR A 190 -4.90 1.02 16.93
CA THR A 190 -4.77 2.09 17.92
C THR A 190 -4.33 1.60 19.29
N ASP A 191 -4.52 0.30 19.58
CA ASP A 191 -4.20 -0.26 20.90
C ASP A 191 -2.70 -0.55 21.07
N SER A 192 -1.96 -0.70 19.96
CA SER A 192 -0.56 -1.11 19.96
C SER A 192 0.42 -0.06 19.45
N ASP A 193 0.06 0.72 18.41
CA ASP A 193 0.94 1.76 17.86
C ASP A 193 0.15 2.84 17.11
N ASN A 194 0.03 4.03 17.71
CA ASN A 194 -0.74 5.15 17.14
C ASN A 194 0.10 6.07 16.21
N TRP A 195 1.16 5.53 15.60
CA TRP A 195 2.03 6.23 14.65
C TRP A 195 1.30 7.01 13.54
N TRP A 196 0.07 6.60 13.22
CA TRP A 196 -0.75 7.24 12.22
C TRP A 196 -1.32 8.59 12.68
N LEU A 197 -1.81 8.68 13.91
CA LEU A 197 -2.41 9.92 14.44
C LEU A 197 -1.38 10.79 15.17
N ASP A 198 -0.42 10.19 15.86
CA ASP A 198 0.62 10.89 16.63
C ASP A 198 1.79 11.38 15.76
N ASP A 199 1.48 11.76 14.51
CA ASP A 199 2.47 12.17 13.53
C ASP A 199 2.94 13.61 13.76
N PRO A 200 4.22 13.84 14.09
CA PRO A 200 4.75 15.19 14.26
C PRO A 200 4.83 15.98 12.94
N TYR A 201 4.70 15.32 11.78
CA TYR A 201 4.83 15.94 10.46
C TYR A 201 3.72 15.48 9.48
N PRO A 202 2.43 15.79 9.74
CA PRO A 202 1.29 15.32 8.94
C PRO A 202 1.34 15.78 7.47
N ASN A 203 1.98 16.92 7.21
CA ASN A 203 2.15 17.48 5.86
C ASN A 203 3.16 16.70 4.99
N SER A 204 3.79 15.65 5.51
CA SER A 204 4.72 14.77 4.79
C SER A 204 4.08 13.48 4.24
N SER A 205 2.75 13.38 4.31
CA SER A 205 1.94 12.29 3.77
C SER A 205 2.09 12.14 2.26
N TRP A 206 2.16 10.90 1.79
CA TRP A 206 2.05 10.53 0.38
C TRP A 206 0.74 9.84 0.06
N VAL A 207 -0.17 9.68 1.02
CA VAL A 207 -1.45 8.98 0.80
C VAL A 207 -2.30 9.66 -0.26
N GLU A 208 -2.52 10.97 -0.12
CA GLU A 208 -3.33 11.77 -1.04
C GLU A 208 -2.80 11.67 -2.49
N PRO A 209 -1.52 11.98 -2.77
CA PRO A 209 -0.99 11.90 -4.13
C PRO A 209 -0.90 10.47 -4.65
N LEU A 210 -0.66 9.45 -3.82
CA LEU A 210 -0.50 8.05 -4.29
C LEU A 210 -1.82 7.31 -4.49
N PHE A 211 -2.77 7.49 -3.60
CA PHE A 211 -4.00 6.69 -3.57
C PHE A 211 -5.25 7.48 -3.90
N GLY A 212 -5.18 8.82 -3.86
CA GLY A 212 -6.33 9.67 -4.17
C GLY A 212 -7.43 9.54 -3.13
N ILE A 213 -7.04 9.32 -1.88
CA ILE A 213 -7.90 9.31 -0.69
C ILE A 213 -7.20 10.13 0.38
N SER A 214 -7.97 10.74 1.27
CA SER A 214 -7.41 11.51 2.37
C SER A 214 -6.77 10.59 3.40
N ARG A 215 -5.54 10.91 3.82
CA ARG A 215 -4.87 10.25 4.94
C ARG A 215 -5.74 10.16 6.20
N PRO A 216 -6.42 11.24 6.65
CA PRO A 216 -7.25 11.16 7.86
C PRO A 216 -8.56 10.36 7.65
N PHE A 217 -8.90 9.97 6.42
CA PHE A 217 -10.05 9.11 6.14
C PHE A 217 -9.75 7.62 6.38
N LEU A 218 -8.49 7.20 6.30
CA LEU A 218 -8.08 5.80 6.45
C LEU A 218 -8.40 5.20 7.84
N PRO A 219 -8.21 5.90 8.97
CA PRO A 219 -8.64 5.39 10.29
C PRO A 219 -10.15 5.13 10.38
N LEU A 220 -10.98 6.00 9.77
CA LEU A 220 -12.43 5.80 9.73
C LEU A 220 -12.79 4.54 8.92
N LEU A 221 -12.12 4.33 7.77
CA LEU A 221 -12.28 3.09 7.01
C LEU A 221 -11.81 1.86 7.79
N ALA A 222 -10.71 1.96 8.54
CA ALA A 222 -10.22 0.85 9.36
C ALA A 222 -11.22 0.47 10.46
N ARG A 223 -11.81 1.45 11.14
CA ARG A 223 -12.90 1.23 12.12
C ARG A 223 -14.09 0.50 11.48
N LEU A 224 -14.54 0.94 10.31
CA LEU A 224 -15.60 0.26 9.56
C LEU A 224 -15.23 -1.20 9.24
N ILE A 225 -14.02 -1.45 8.74
CA ILE A 225 -13.58 -2.80 8.36
C ILE A 225 -13.48 -3.71 9.58
N ASN A 226 -12.94 -3.21 10.68
CA ASN A 226 -12.83 -3.96 11.93
C ASN A 226 -14.21 -4.29 12.49
N PHE A 227 -15.13 -3.32 12.47
CA PHE A 227 -16.53 -3.55 12.82
C PHE A 227 -17.16 -4.65 11.95
N LEU A 228 -17.02 -4.56 10.62
CA LEU A 228 -17.58 -5.55 9.70
C LEU A 228 -16.97 -6.94 9.90
N ALA A 229 -15.66 -7.03 10.15
CA ALA A 229 -14.98 -8.28 10.44
C ALA A 229 -15.50 -8.91 11.75
N ARG A 230 -15.65 -8.11 12.82
CA ARG A 230 -16.23 -8.56 14.10
C ARG A 230 -17.68 -9.01 13.93
N ALA A 231 -18.51 -8.19 13.32
CA ALA A 231 -19.93 -8.49 13.08
C ALA A 231 -20.13 -9.75 12.22
N ALA A 232 -19.26 -9.99 11.22
CA ALA A 232 -19.30 -11.20 10.41
C ALA A 232 -18.95 -12.46 11.24
N ARG A 233 -17.97 -12.37 12.15
CA ARG A 233 -17.62 -13.47 13.07
C ARG A 233 -18.72 -13.73 14.08
N GLU A 234 -19.28 -12.69 14.69
CA GLU A 234 -20.37 -12.80 15.67
C GLU A 234 -21.64 -13.36 15.06
N LYS A 235 -22.02 -12.95 13.84
CA LYS A 235 -23.18 -13.52 13.13
C LYS A 235 -23.05 -15.03 12.91
N SER A 236 -21.82 -15.54 12.77
CA SER A 236 -21.59 -16.99 12.67
C SER A 236 -21.82 -17.74 13.99
N LEU A 237 -21.75 -17.04 15.12
CA LEU A 237 -21.85 -17.59 16.48
C LEU A 237 -23.25 -17.37 17.08
N THR A 238 -23.86 -16.22 16.85
CA THR A 238 -25.16 -15.83 17.39
C THR A 238 -25.95 -14.98 16.38
N PRO A 239 -27.18 -15.38 15.98
CA PRO A 239 -27.95 -14.66 14.96
C PRO A 239 -28.71 -13.43 15.48
N VAL A 240 -28.62 -13.11 16.76
CA VAL A 240 -29.31 -11.95 17.37
C VAL A 240 -28.40 -10.73 17.29
N LEU A 241 -28.87 -9.65 16.67
CA LEU A 241 -28.20 -8.36 16.65
C LEU A 241 -28.19 -7.77 18.06
N ASN A 242 -27.00 -7.54 18.62
CA ASN A 242 -26.83 -6.82 19.87
C ASN A 242 -27.10 -5.31 19.63
N LEU A 243 -27.77 -4.65 20.59
CA LEU A 243 -28.05 -3.21 20.55
C LEU A 243 -26.75 -2.39 20.49
N ASP A 244 -25.71 -2.81 21.21
CA ASP A 244 -24.40 -2.15 21.20
C ASP A 244 -23.78 -2.14 19.78
N THR A 245 -23.97 -3.22 19.03
CA THR A 245 -23.51 -3.34 17.64
C THR A 245 -24.27 -2.40 16.69
N LEU A 246 -25.54 -2.14 16.98
CA LEU A 246 -26.37 -1.22 16.20
C LEU A 246 -25.96 0.24 16.45
N ASP A 247 -25.68 0.58 17.71
CA ASP A 247 -25.22 1.92 18.09
C ASP A 247 -23.85 2.23 17.48
N GLU A 248 -22.87 1.32 17.59
CA GLU A 248 -21.55 1.47 16.95
C GLU A 248 -21.67 1.59 15.41
N CYS A 249 -22.58 0.82 14.79
CA CYS A 249 -22.85 0.93 13.36
C CYS A 249 -23.39 2.31 12.97
N ASN A 250 -24.32 2.85 13.76
CA ASN A 250 -24.92 4.16 13.50
C ASN A 250 -23.88 5.28 13.66
N GLU A 251 -23.00 5.19 14.67
CA GLU A 251 -21.90 6.14 14.86
C GLU A 251 -20.95 6.16 13.66
N ILE A 252 -20.44 5.00 13.24
CA ILE A 252 -19.55 4.90 12.07
C ILE A 252 -20.24 5.42 10.81
N PHE A 253 -21.52 5.12 10.62
CA PHE A 253 -22.28 5.59 9.47
C PHE A 253 -22.43 7.11 9.44
N ASN A 254 -22.79 7.71 10.58
CA ASN A 254 -22.91 9.17 10.71
C ASN A 254 -21.57 9.88 10.47
N GLU A 255 -20.46 9.31 10.96
CA GLU A 255 -19.12 9.84 10.71
C GLU A 255 -18.74 9.77 9.21
N LEU A 256 -19.07 8.67 8.53
CA LEU A 256 -18.85 8.51 7.08
C LEU A 256 -19.69 9.51 6.27
N GLU A 257 -20.94 9.75 6.66
CA GLU A 257 -21.82 10.72 6.01
C GLU A 257 -21.33 12.16 6.19
N GLY A 258 -20.91 12.50 7.42
CA GLY A 258 -20.35 13.81 7.74
C GLY A 258 -19.02 14.13 7.06
N TRP A 259 -18.27 13.11 6.62
CA TRP A 259 -16.95 13.28 6.01
C TRP A 259 -16.96 14.06 4.69
N VAL A 260 -18.05 13.96 3.93
CA VAL A 260 -18.18 14.58 2.59
C VAL A 260 -18.18 16.12 2.67
N HIS A 261 -18.41 16.70 3.85
CA HIS A 261 -18.62 18.14 4.03
C HIS A 261 -17.42 18.92 4.60
N ASN A 262 -16.34 18.24 5.03
CA ASN A 262 -15.33 18.85 5.92
C ASN A 262 -13.95 19.12 5.30
N LEU A 263 -13.75 19.01 3.98
CA LEU A 263 -12.41 19.11 3.39
C LEU A 263 -12.35 20.24 2.36
N SER A 264 -12.09 21.48 2.78
CA SER A 264 -11.66 22.53 1.85
C SER A 264 -10.21 22.29 1.42
N ASP A 265 -9.87 22.62 0.16
CA ASP A 265 -8.51 22.62 -0.43
C ASP A 265 -7.86 21.27 -0.82
N LEU A 266 -8.61 20.18 -0.99
CA LEU A 266 -8.06 18.93 -1.54
C LEU A 266 -8.12 18.87 -3.07
N PRO A 267 -7.19 18.15 -3.73
CA PRO A 267 -7.29 17.89 -5.16
C PRO A 267 -8.60 17.16 -5.52
N ALA A 268 -9.20 17.51 -6.66
CA ALA A 268 -10.48 16.95 -7.10
C ALA A 268 -10.51 15.41 -7.13
N ARG A 269 -9.38 14.77 -7.44
CA ARG A 269 -9.26 13.31 -7.42
C ARG A 269 -9.35 12.72 -6.01
N VAL A 270 -8.79 13.40 -5.02
CA VAL A 270 -8.87 12.99 -3.60
C VAL A 270 -10.29 13.12 -3.08
N HIS A 271 -10.96 14.22 -3.44
CA HIS A 271 -12.39 14.38 -3.18
C HIS A 271 -13.25 13.26 -3.78
N ALA A 272 -13.00 12.93 -5.05
CA ALA A 272 -13.70 11.86 -5.73
C ALA A 272 -13.46 10.50 -5.03
N GLY A 273 -12.22 10.18 -4.67
CA GLY A 273 -11.89 8.96 -3.94
C GLY A 273 -12.63 8.85 -2.61
N ASN A 274 -12.53 9.87 -1.75
CA ASN A 274 -13.27 9.90 -0.48
C ASN A 274 -14.77 9.68 -0.68
N THR A 275 -15.35 10.37 -1.67
CA THR A 275 -16.78 10.28 -2.00
C THR A 275 -17.16 8.87 -2.46
N ILE A 276 -16.33 8.22 -3.29
CA ILE A 276 -16.58 6.86 -3.76
C ILE A 276 -16.63 5.91 -2.57
N TYR A 277 -15.62 5.92 -1.70
CA TYR A 277 -15.58 5.03 -0.54
C TYR A 277 -16.71 5.31 0.45
N ALA A 278 -17.03 6.59 0.72
CA ALA A 278 -18.14 6.98 1.58
C ALA A 278 -19.52 6.57 1.02
N LYS A 279 -19.68 6.55 -0.31
CA LYS A 279 -20.94 6.13 -0.95
C LYS A 279 -21.02 4.62 -1.20
N SER A 280 -19.90 3.94 -1.37
CA SER A 280 -19.87 2.47 -1.53
C SER A 280 -20.39 1.74 -0.30
N SER A 281 -20.21 2.29 0.90
CA SER A 281 -20.83 1.77 2.13
C SER A 281 -22.37 1.89 2.13
N GLN A 282 -22.94 2.84 1.36
CA GLN A 282 -24.39 3.09 1.29
C GLN A 282 -25.12 2.14 0.31
N ALA A 283 -24.46 1.68 -0.75
CA ALA A 283 -25.06 0.78 -1.75
C ALA A 283 -25.45 -0.60 -1.17
N SER A 284 -24.76 -1.05 -0.13
CA SER A 284 -25.08 -2.27 0.61
C SER A 284 -26.32 -2.16 1.49
N HIS A 285 -26.79 -0.95 1.80
CA HIS A 285 -27.99 -0.71 2.61
C HIS A 285 -29.27 -0.69 1.74
N ASN A 286 -29.23 -0.04 0.57
CA ASN A 286 -30.40 0.08 -0.30
C ASN A 286 -30.77 -1.21 -1.05
N SER A 287 -29.88 -2.20 -1.10
CA SER A 287 -30.15 -3.52 -1.67
C SER A 287 -30.85 -4.48 -0.70
N ARG A 288 -31.05 -4.09 0.57
CA ARG A 288 -31.84 -4.84 1.57
C ARG A 288 -33.23 -4.24 1.85
N ALA A 289 -33.57 -3.12 1.20
CA ALA A 289 -34.86 -2.44 1.32
C ALA A 289 -35.80 -2.69 0.13
N ARG A 290 -35.55 -3.74 -0.66
CA ARG A 290 -36.43 -4.21 -1.75
C ARG A 290 -36.65 -5.70 -1.65
#